data_AF-A0A6P4BJE1-F1
#
_entry.id   AF-A0A6P4BJE1-F1
#
_cell.length_a   1.000
_cell.length_b   1.000
_cell.length_c   1.000
_cell.angle_alpha   90.00
_cell.angle_beta   90.00
_cell.angle_gamma   90.00
#
_symmetry.space_group_name_H-M   'P 1'
#
loop_
_entity.id
_entity.type
_entity.pdbx_description
1 polymer ?
#
loop_
_entity_poly.entity_id
_entity_poly.type
_entity_poly.pdbx_seq_one_letter_code
_entity_poly.pdbx_strand_id
1 'polypeptide(L)'
;METSAPNVNVLNFSSSFCCGTDECDFRWIGGFRPSKILQVMLPQLEDSCNSQEQVCDIIKFGKSCEEAEYALSQGMEKLHQLHAKATAAGDKGSQLIFVSQMVSFLKQANYVRQEFLHQFSRFVTVSQQAQILLALGIKLSQDI
;
A
#
# COMPACT_ATOMS: atom_id res chain seq x y z
N MET A 1 10.70 48.75 3.57
CA MET A 1 11.70 47.86 4.20
C MET A 1 11.03 46.52 4.34
N GLU A 2 11.49 45.58 3.53
CA GLU A 2 10.81 44.37 3.02
C GLU A 2 10.28 43.42 4.11
N THR A 3 8.98 43.12 4.08
CA THR A 3 8.39 41.99 4.82
C THR A 3 8.52 40.72 3.96
N SER A 4 9.65 40.02 4.10
CA SER A 4 9.88 38.74 3.43
C SER A 4 9.07 37.65 4.13
N ALA A 5 7.95 37.26 3.51
CA ALA A 5 7.17 36.09 3.90
C ALA A 5 8.06 34.83 3.86
N PRO A 6 7.93 33.90 4.83
CA PRO A 6 8.70 32.67 4.79
C PRO A 6 8.20 31.87 3.60
N ASN A 7 9.09 31.72 2.61
CA ASN A 7 8.91 30.85 1.48
C ASN A 7 8.66 29.43 2.02
N VAL A 8 7.39 29.06 2.17
CA VAL A 8 6.96 27.70 2.48
C VAL A 8 7.31 26.88 1.24
N ASN A 9 8.59 26.50 1.19
CA ASN A 9 9.15 25.70 0.14
C ASN A 9 8.34 24.40 0.09
N VAL A 10 7.92 24.02 -1.11
CA VAL A 10 7.30 22.72 -1.44
C VAL A 10 8.07 21.54 -0.83
N LEU A 11 9.37 21.72 -0.58
CA LEU A 11 10.26 20.80 0.14
C LEU A 11 9.79 20.44 1.56
N ASN A 12 9.07 21.33 2.26
CA ASN A 12 8.59 21.08 3.63
C ASN A 12 7.31 20.21 3.67
N PHE A 13 6.52 20.22 2.57
CA PHE A 13 5.38 19.32 2.46
C PHE A 13 5.83 17.87 2.26
N SER A 14 6.95 17.66 1.57
CA SER A 14 7.52 16.32 1.36
C SER A 14 8.26 15.75 2.58
N SER A 15 8.80 16.59 3.47
CA SER A 15 9.58 16.15 4.64
C SER A 15 8.72 15.77 5.85
N SER A 16 7.49 16.30 5.93
CA SER A 16 6.58 16.06 7.06
C SER A 16 5.98 14.64 7.07
N PHE A 17 6.26 13.81 6.06
CA PHE A 17 5.72 12.46 5.93
C PHE A 17 6.59 11.36 6.56
N CYS A 18 7.82 11.67 7.02
CA CYS A 18 8.80 10.63 7.35
C CYS A 18 9.51 10.78 8.71
N CYS A 19 8.91 11.35 9.75
CA CYS A 19 9.55 11.33 11.06
C CYS A 19 8.59 10.98 12.20
N GLY A 20 8.64 9.72 12.64
CA GLY A 20 8.02 9.24 13.87
C GLY A 20 7.64 7.76 13.79
N THR A 21 8.33 6.95 14.61
CA THR A 21 8.02 5.54 15.00
C THR A 21 7.99 4.51 13.87
N ASP A 22 9.01 3.64 13.82
CA ASP A 22 9.05 2.19 13.51
C ASP A 22 8.30 1.65 12.26
N GLU A 23 7.66 2.52 11.49
CA GLU A 23 6.71 2.27 10.42
C GLU A 23 7.09 3.12 9.22
N CYS A 24 7.68 2.52 8.19
CA CYS A 24 7.58 3.04 6.83
C CYS A 24 7.78 1.89 5.82
N ASP A 25 6.81 0.97 5.71
CA ASP A 25 6.60 0.06 4.55
C ASP A 25 6.14 0.87 3.30
N PHE A 26 6.78 2.05 3.13
CA PHE A 26 6.33 3.39 2.68
C PHE A 26 4.89 3.50 2.17
N ARG A 27 4.03 2.97 3.04
CA ARG A 27 2.59 3.03 3.02
C ARG A 27 2.05 2.81 1.62
N TRP A 28 2.52 1.68 1.08
CA TRP A 28 1.92 0.82 0.05
C TRP A 28 1.56 1.56 -1.28
N ILE A 29 2.05 2.79 -1.42
CA ILE A 29 2.10 3.68 -2.59
C ILE A 29 0.69 4.12 -3.09
N GLY A 30 0.00 4.90 -2.22
CA GLY A 30 -1.20 5.82 -2.35
C GLY A 30 -2.65 5.29 -2.62
N GLY A 31 -3.53 4.89 -1.66
CA GLY A 31 -4.56 3.78 -1.78
C GLY A 31 -4.59 2.65 -0.67
N PHE A 32 -4.81 1.35 -1.00
CA PHE A 32 -4.89 0.19 -0.05
C PHE A 32 -3.85 -0.95 -0.23
N ARG A 33 -3.35 -1.56 0.86
CA ARG A 33 -2.36 -2.66 0.84
C ARG A 33 -3.04 -4.05 0.70
N PRO A 34 -2.85 -4.78 -0.41
CA PRO A 34 -3.45 -6.10 -0.64
C PRO A 34 -3.27 -7.13 0.49
N SER A 35 -2.04 -7.35 0.97
CA SER A 35 -1.74 -8.33 2.03
C SER A 35 -2.51 -8.03 3.31
N LYS A 36 -2.67 -6.74 3.65
CA LYS A 36 -3.38 -6.32 4.84
C LYS A 36 -4.89 -6.52 4.72
N ILE A 37 -5.47 -6.27 3.54
CA ILE A 37 -6.88 -6.61 3.28
C ILE A 37 -7.07 -8.12 3.43
N LEU A 38 -6.19 -8.91 2.84
CA LEU A 38 -6.30 -10.35 2.90
C LEU A 38 -6.19 -10.89 4.33
N GLN A 39 -5.26 -10.35 5.13
CA GLN A 39 -5.12 -10.72 6.54
C GLN A 39 -6.40 -10.48 7.36
N VAL A 40 -7.14 -9.40 7.07
CA VAL A 40 -8.41 -9.11 7.75
C VAL A 40 -9.53 -10.04 7.28
N MET A 41 -9.51 -10.44 6.00
CA MET A 41 -10.54 -11.29 5.40
C MET A 41 -10.30 -12.78 5.61
N LEU A 42 -9.05 -13.21 5.83
CA LEU A 42 -8.67 -14.61 5.95
C LEU A 42 -9.47 -15.38 7.02
N PRO A 43 -9.69 -14.87 8.25
CA PRO A 43 -10.48 -15.59 9.26
C PRO A 43 -11.92 -15.84 8.81
N GLN A 44 -12.53 -14.85 8.13
CA GLN A 44 -13.91 -14.97 7.62
C GLN A 44 -14.01 -15.97 6.46
N LEU A 45 -12.93 -16.10 5.69
CA LEU A 45 -12.84 -17.07 4.61
C LEU A 45 -12.58 -18.46 5.16
N GLU A 46 -11.76 -18.63 6.19
CA GLU A 46 -11.54 -19.92 6.85
C GLU A 46 -12.83 -20.50 7.46
N ASP A 47 -13.67 -19.64 8.05
CA ASP A 47 -14.96 -20.06 8.61
C ASP A 47 -16.03 -20.42 7.55
N SER A 48 -15.91 -19.88 6.33
CA SER A 48 -16.92 -20.02 5.27
C SER A 48 -16.50 -20.92 4.10
N CYS A 49 -15.21 -21.20 3.93
CA CYS A 49 -14.69 -22.05 2.87
C CYS A 49 -14.82 -23.53 3.29
N ASN A 50 -15.69 -24.27 2.59
CA ASN A 50 -15.87 -25.71 2.81
C ASN A 50 -14.71 -26.58 2.26
N SER A 51 -13.66 -25.98 1.70
CA SER A 51 -12.52 -26.72 1.09
C SER A 51 -11.18 -26.17 1.54
N GLN A 52 -10.35 -27.04 2.12
CA GLN A 52 -8.98 -26.75 2.54
C GLN A 52 -8.08 -26.30 1.38
N GLU A 53 -8.39 -26.75 0.16
CA GLU A 53 -7.64 -26.38 -1.05
C GLU A 53 -7.81 -24.88 -1.37
N GLN A 54 -9.04 -24.35 -1.25
CA GLN A 54 -9.34 -22.95 -1.50
C GLN A 54 -8.60 -22.02 -0.52
N VAL A 55 -8.56 -22.39 0.77
CA VAL A 55 -7.83 -21.66 1.80
C VAL A 55 -6.32 -21.66 1.51
N CYS A 56 -5.77 -22.81 1.11
CA CYS A 56 -4.36 -22.91 0.75
C CYS A 56 -4.00 -22.00 -0.44
N ASP A 57 -4.86 -21.92 -1.45
CA ASP A 57 -4.63 -21.07 -2.61
C ASP A 57 -4.74 -19.57 -2.27
N ILE A 58 -5.66 -19.20 -1.37
CA ILE A 58 -5.75 -17.84 -0.83
C ILE A 58 -4.47 -17.47 -0.06
N ILE A 59 -3.93 -18.36 0.77
CA ILE A 59 -2.68 -18.11 1.52
C ILE A 59 -1.49 -17.93 0.56
N LYS A 60 -1.35 -18.81 -0.45
CA LYS A 60 -0.29 -18.67 -1.48
C LYS A 60 -0.41 -17.34 -2.22
N PHE A 61 -1.63 -16.95 -2.57
CA PHE A 61 -1.92 -15.67 -3.20
C PHE A 61 -1.54 -14.49 -2.30
N GLY A 62 -1.85 -14.55 -1.01
CA GLY A 62 -1.42 -13.56 -0.02
C GLY A 62 0.09 -13.39 0.04
N LYS A 63 0.82 -14.51 0.07
CA LYS A 63 2.28 -14.49 0.06
C LYS A 63 2.85 -13.85 -1.20
N SER A 64 2.27 -14.14 -2.37
CA SER A 64 2.66 -13.48 -3.62
C SER A 64 2.46 -11.97 -3.58
N CYS A 65 1.36 -11.51 -2.96
CA CYS A 65 1.12 -10.07 -2.75
C CYS A 65 2.18 -9.46 -1.83
N GLU A 66 2.49 -10.11 -0.70
CA GLU A 66 3.52 -9.65 0.24
C GLU A 66 4.90 -9.53 -0.41
N GLU A 67 5.30 -10.50 -1.23
CA GLU A 67 6.57 -10.48 -1.96
C GLU A 67 6.63 -9.28 -2.93
N ALA A 68 5.57 -9.04 -3.70
CA ALA A 68 5.48 -7.90 -4.61
C ALA A 68 5.50 -6.56 -3.87
N GLU A 69 4.72 -6.45 -2.79
CA GLU A 69 4.68 -5.26 -1.93
C GLU A 69 6.03 -4.97 -1.29
N TYR A 70 6.74 -5.99 -0.81
CA TYR A 70 8.06 -5.87 -0.21
C TYR A 70 9.16 -5.51 -1.23
N ALA A 71 9.05 -5.99 -2.47
CA ALA A 71 9.98 -5.61 -3.52
C ALA A 71 9.79 -4.15 -3.94
N LEU A 72 8.53 -3.75 -4.19
CA LEU A 72 8.18 -2.38 -4.56
C LEU A 72 8.58 -1.42 -3.46
N SER A 73 8.13 -1.76 -2.24
CA SER A 73 8.92 -1.77 -1.01
C SER A 73 10.36 -1.21 -1.09
N GLN A 74 11.30 -2.10 -0.92
CA GLN A 74 12.72 -1.79 -0.98
C GLN A 74 13.16 -0.87 -2.16
N GLY A 75 12.49 -0.93 -3.32
CA GLY A 75 12.71 0.00 -4.43
C GLY A 75 12.44 1.48 -4.14
N MET A 76 11.28 1.84 -3.59
CA MET A 76 10.93 3.26 -3.35
C MET A 76 11.81 3.89 -2.27
N GLU A 77 12.11 3.12 -1.22
CA GLU A 77 12.98 3.60 -0.15
C GLU A 77 14.36 3.99 -0.71
N LYS A 78 14.93 3.12 -1.56
CA LYS A 78 16.20 3.40 -2.26
C LYS A 78 16.09 4.63 -3.17
N LEU A 79 14.98 4.80 -3.88
CA LEU A 79 14.75 5.98 -4.71
C LEU A 79 14.77 7.28 -3.88
N HIS A 80 14.10 7.29 -2.73
CA HIS A 80 14.09 8.43 -1.81
C HIS A 80 15.49 8.72 -1.26
N GLN A 81 16.24 7.69 -0.87
CA GLN A 81 17.63 7.85 -0.41
C GLN A 81 18.54 8.41 -1.50
N LEU A 82 18.40 7.95 -2.75
CA LEU A 82 19.18 8.47 -3.87
C LEU A 82 18.89 9.95 -4.13
N HIS A 83 17.62 10.33 -4.11
CA HIS A 83 17.20 11.72 -4.29
C HIS A 83 17.71 12.63 -3.16
N ALA A 84 17.65 12.18 -1.91
CA ALA A 84 18.20 12.92 -0.77
C ALA A 84 19.70 13.18 -0.95
N LYS A 85 20.46 12.17 -1.42
CA LYS A 85 21.89 12.30 -1.71
C LYS A 85 22.17 13.27 -2.86
N ALA A 86 21.43 13.18 -3.97
CA ALA A 86 21.59 14.08 -5.12
C ALA A 86 21.29 15.54 -4.76
N THR A 87 20.22 15.75 -3.97
CA THR A 87 19.85 17.09 -3.47
C THR A 87 20.92 17.66 -2.54
N ALA A 88 21.47 16.85 -1.63
CA ALA A 88 22.56 17.25 -0.76
C ALA A 88 23.85 17.60 -1.53
N ALA A 89 24.07 16.97 -2.69
CA ALA A 89 25.17 17.28 -3.60
C ALA A 89 24.92 18.52 -4.48
N GLY A 90 23.77 19.17 -4.35
CA GLY A 90 23.42 20.38 -5.12
C GLY A 90 22.89 20.11 -6.53
N ASP A 91 22.59 18.86 -6.88
CA ASP A 91 22.05 18.49 -8.19
C ASP A 91 20.54 18.78 -8.27
N LYS A 92 20.21 20.01 -8.67
CA LYS A 92 18.84 20.46 -8.92
C LYS A 92 18.24 19.87 -10.20
N GLY A 93 19.04 19.25 -11.07
CA GLY A 93 18.58 18.62 -12.32
C GLY A 93 17.91 17.27 -12.11
N SER A 94 18.23 16.60 -11.00
CA SER A 94 17.73 15.26 -10.65
C SER A 94 16.23 15.18 -10.30
N GLN A 95 15.55 16.33 -10.14
CA GLN A 95 14.16 16.37 -9.69
C GLN A 95 13.17 15.75 -10.69
N LEU A 96 13.35 16.00 -12.00
CA LEU A 96 12.49 15.42 -13.04
C LEU A 96 12.63 13.90 -13.12
N ILE A 97 13.85 13.40 -12.93
CA ILE A 97 14.14 11.96 -12.90
C ILE A 97 13.45 11.31 -11.69
N PHE A 98 13.56 11.94 -10.51
CA PHE A 98 12.91 11.45 -9.30
C PHE A 98 11.37 11.39 -9.45
N VAL A 99 10.74 12.45 -9.96
CA VAL A 99 9.29 12.47 -10.19
C VAL A 99 8.85 11.40 -11.19
N SER A 100 9.59 11.23 -12.29
CA SER A 100 9.30 10.18 -13.28
C SER A 100 9.36 8.77 -12.66
N GLN A 101 10.33 8.52 -11.79
CA GLN A 101 10.45 7.25 -11.09
C GLN A 101 9.33 7.06 -10.05
N MET A 102 8.95 8.10 -9.30
CA MET A 102 7.79 8.00 -8.40
C MET A 102 6.50 7.60 -9.13
N VAL A 103 6.26 8.15 -10.33
CA VAL A 103 5.09 7.79 -11.15
C VAL A 103 5.16 6.33 -11.62
N SER A 104 6.35 5.80 -11.91
CA SER A 104 6.52 4.39 -12.29
C SER A 104 6.19 3.46 -11.12
N PHE A 105 6.61 3.79 -9.90
CA PHE A 105 6.24 3.06 -8.69
C PHE A 105 4.72 3.11 -8.41
N LEU A 106 4.07 4.26 -8.63
CA LEU A 106 2.60 4.37 -8.51
C LEU A 106 1.86 3.44 -9.48
N LYS A 107 2.32 3.36 -10.73
CA LYS A 107 1.74 2.45 -11.73
C LYS A 107 1.92 0.98 -11.35
N GLN A 108 3.10 0.61 -10.87
CA GLN A 108 3.38 -0.76 -10.43
C GLN A 108 2.53 -1.14 -9.22
N ALA A 109 2.43 -0.25 -8.22
CA ALA A 109 1.56 -0.48 -7.07
C ALA A 109 0.08 -0.59 -7.48
N ASN A 110 -0.38 0.20 -8.46
CA ASN A 110 -1.73 0.07 -8.99
C ASN A 110 -1.98 -1.26 -9.71
N TYR A 111 -0.98 -1.76 -10.44
CA TYR A 111 -1.07 -3.08 -11.07
C TYR A 111 -1.24 -4.19 -10.02
N VAL A 112 -0.45 -4.18 -8.95
CA VAL A 112 -0.59 -5.14 -7.84
C VAL A 112 -2.00 -5.06 -7.22
N ARG A 113 -2.55 -3.86 -7.03
CA ARG A 113 -3.93 -3.67 -6.54
C ARG A 113 -4.99 -4.24 -7.47
N GLN A 114 -4.85 -4.03 -8.79
CA GLN A 114 -5.81 -4.53 -9.77
C GLN A 114 -5.79 -6.05 -9.86
N GLU A 115 -4.58 -6.63 -9.91
CA GLU A 115 -4.41 -8.08 -9.89
C GLU A 115 -4.98 -8.67 -8.60
N PHE A 116 -4.76 -7.99 -7.47
CA PHE A 116 -5.34 -8.39 -6.20
C PHE A 116 -6.87 -8.50 -6.28
N LEU A 117 -7.54 -7.42 -6.71
CA LEU A 117 -9.01 -7.39 -6.80
C LEU A 117 -9.55 -8.42 -7.79
N HIS A 118 -8.85 -8.61 -8.92
CA HIS A 118 -9.24 -9.60 -9.92
C HIS A 118 -9.21 -11.02 -9.34
N GLN A 119 -8.09 -11.45 -8.78
CA GLN A 119 -7.96 -12.80 -8.22
C GLN A 119 -8.85 -12.98 -6.99
N PHE A 120 -8.93 -11.98 -6.12
CA PHE A 120 -9.77 -12.02 -4.94
C PHE A 120 -11.26 -12.21 -5.29
N SER A 121 -11.75 -11.55 -6.34
CA SER A 121 -13.13 -11.75 -6.82
C SER A 121 -13.41 -13.16 -7.35
N ARG A 122 -12.39 -13.89 -7.80
CA ARG A 122 -12.52 -15.29 -8.23
C ARG A 122 -12.55 -16.25 -7.05
N PHE A 123 -11.88 -15.90 -5.94
CA PHE A 123 -11.87 -16.71 -4.73
C PHE A 123 -13.15 -16.55 -3.91
N VAL A 124 -13.71 -15.35 -3.83
CA VAL A 124 -14.89 -15.08 -2.99
C VAL A 124 -16.19 -15.18 -3.78
N THR A 125 -17.04 -16.13 -3.41
CA THR A 125 -18.38 -16.27 -3.98
C THR A 125 -19.33 -15.18 -3.46
N VAL A 126 -20.40 -14.84 -4.20
CA VAL A 126 -21.42 -13.84 -3.80
C VAL A 126 -21.98 -14.12 -2.39
N SER A 127 -22.11 -15.41 -2.03
CA SER A 127 -22.54 -15.85 -0.70
C SER A 127 -21.54 -15.47 0.40
N GLN A 128 -20.24 -15.67 0.15
CA GLN A 128 -19.17 -15.29 1.08
C GLN A 128 -19.05 -13.76 1.21
N GLN A 129 -19.28 -13.00 0.13
CA GLN A 129 -19.33 -11.53 0.20
C GLN A 129 -20.47 -11.05 1.11
N ALA A 130 -21.65 -11.66 1.00
CA ALA A 130 -22.78 -11.36 1.87
C ALA A 130 -22.47 -11.70 3.34
N GLN A 131 -21.80 -12.83 3.61
CA GLN A 131 -21.41 -13.22 4.97
C GLN A 131 -20.34 -12.31 5.57
N ILE A 132 -19.34 -11.89 4.79
CA ILE A 132 -18.32 -10.92 5.22
C ILE A 132 -18.98 -9.58 5.55
N LEU A 133 -19.88 -9.10 4.69
CA LEU A 133 -20.64 -7.86 4.93
C LEU A 133 -21.56 -7.96 6.15
N LEU A 134 -22.24 -9.09 6.34
CA LEU A 134 -23.08 -9.35 7.52
C LEU A 134 -22.24 -9.38 8.80
N ALA A 135 -21.12 -10.08 8.80
CA ALA A 135 -20.24 -10.15 9.96
C ALA A 135 -19.64 -8.79 10.33
N LEU A 136 -19.31 -7.95 9.34
CA LEU A 136 -18.89 -6.57 9.57
C LEU A 136 -20.03 -5.72 10.14
N GLY A 137 -21.25 -5.81 9.59
CA GLY A 137 -22.42 -5.09 10.09
C GLY A 137 -22.80 -5.48 11.52
N ILE A 138 -22.72 -6.77 11.86
CA ILE A 138 -23.00 -7.27 13.20
C ILE A 138 -21.95 -6.78 14.20
N LYS A 139 -20.65 -6.82 13.84
CA LYS A 139 -19.58 -6.31 14.72
C LYS A 139 -19.75 -4.82 15.03
N LEU A 140 -20.08 -4.00 14.03
CA LEU A 140 -20.25 -2.55 14.23
C LEU A 140 -21.48 -2.19 15.06
N SER A 141 -22.50 -3.05 15.14
CA SER A 141 -23.70 -2.84 15.96
C SER A 141 -23.52 -3.23 17.42
N GLN A 142 -22.44 -3.92 17.79
CA GLN A 142 -22.19 -4.34 19.18
C GLN A 142 -21.30 -3.35 19.96
N ASP A 143 -20.71 -2.37 19.26
CA ASP A 143 -19.85 -1.32 19.82
C ASP A 143 -20.56 0.05 19.97
N ILE A 144 -21.89 0.11 19.81
CA ILE A 144 -22.77 1.29 20.05
C ILE A 144 -23.73 0.95 21.19
#